data_AF-A0A8T5RPF9-F1
#
_entry.id   AF-A0A8T5RPF9-F1
#
_cell.length_a   1.000
_cell.length_b   1.000
_cell.length_c   1.000
_cell.angle_alpha   90.00
_cell.angle_beta   90.00
_cell.angle_gamma   90.00
#
_symmetry.space_group_name_H-M   'P 1'
#
loop_
_entity.id
_entity.type
_entity.pdbx_description
1 polymer ?
#
loop_
_entity_poly.entity_id
_entity_poly.type
_entity_poly.pdbx_seq_one_letter_code
_entity_poly.pdbx_strand_id
1 'polypeptide(L)'
;AKKFEEQVKEFKTIANNKFKELFKIDSISSLLESFKIKDLYKDEFEKDYVFRNIINDDYKFGKIKDIEFIDDLSESFQYKILNLKNNEIEYIKSSLYSKFEVNLGNLYFFDKEIPLILKNIEFNKDSTDGNYTFLKNNKEKVLKSIKKTKLPLSIDLIKTFKGKDVFLKSKGELKILECTNVDSSNNKYNYSIELMKNHSNDKEKETTKLNLGDLIIRPYNIHSSIGKSSKIKSELELLNWLENNKTRTYFYLKKPVNNIEIGYLQKITKKSFNLDDEKKRLKDKHELITLTIENIFNKTKEIPLKSIDLVSFSYDTGTIQLKSEKSILSKLGYRIIKKLRPQKIIYQ
;
A
#
# COMPACT_ATOMS: atom_id res chain seq x y z
N ALA A 1 22.41 32.56 6.68
CA ALA A 1 22.52 31.26 5.99
C ALA A 1 23.60 30.37 6.63
N LYS A 2 24.90 30.67 6.50
CA LYS A 2 25.99 29.80 7.02
C LYS A 2 25.89 29.37 8.49
N LYS A 3 25.71 30.32 9.42
CA LYS A 3 25.54 29.99 10.86
C LYS A 3 24.36 29.04 11.15
N PHE A 4 23.28 29.15 10.38
CA PHE A 4 22.12 28.27 10.53
C PHE A 4 22.42 26.86 9.99
N GLU A 5 23.10 26.77 8.84
CA GLU A 5 23.54 25.47 8.29
C GLU A 5 24.53 24.76 9.21
N GLU A 6 25.44 25.50 9.85
CA GLU A 6 26.38 24.99 10.84
C GLU A 6 25.65 24.44 12.07
N GLN A 7 24.68 25.18 12.62
CA GLN A 7 23.86 24.72 13.74
C GLN A 7 23.01 23.48 13.41
N VAL A 8 22.47 23.39 12.18
CA VAL A 8 21.73 22.21 11.73
C VAL A 8 22.65 20.98 11.65
N LYS A 9 23.88 21.15 11.15
CA LYS A 9 24.87 20.06 11.12
C LYS A 9 25.24 19.61 12.54
N GLU A 10 25.50 20.55 13.44
CA GLU A 10 25.84 20.25 14.83
C GLU A 10 24.70 19.49 15.54
N PHE A 11 23.46 19.96 15.38
CA PHE A 11 22.29 19.28 15.92
C PHE A 11 22.15 17.84 15.41
N LYS A 12 22.31 17.62 14.09
CA LYS A 12 22.24 16.28 13.50
C LYS A 12 23.28 15.34 14.10
N THR A 13 24.52 15.80 14.25
CA THR A 13 25.59 15.01 14.87
C THR A 13 25.25 14.62 16.31
N ILE A 14 24.80 15.58 17.12
CA ILE A 14 24.42 15.33 18.52
C ILE A 14 23.23 14.35 18.59
N ALA A 15 22.22 14.54 17.74
CA ALA A 15 21.03 13.68 17.71
C ALA A 15 21.39 12.24 17.31
N ASN A 16 22.23 12.05 16.29
CA ASN A 16 22.70 10.73 15.87
C ASN A 16 23.47 10.01 16.98
N ASN A 17 24.41 10.70 17.63
CA ASN A 17 25.20 10.10 18.71
C ASN A 17 24.32 9.70 19.89
N LYS A 18 23.41 10.60 20.34
CA LYS A 18 22.48 10.28 21.42
C LYS A 18 21.56 9.11 21.09
N PHE A 19 21.10 9.00 19.84
CA PHE A 19 20.29 7.87 19.41
C PHE A 19 21.07 6.56 19.46
N LYS A 20 22.30 6.55 18.92
CA LYS A 20 23.19 5.38 18.97
C LYS A 20 23.48 4.94 20.39
N GLU A 21 23.78 5.87 21.30
CA GLU A 21 24.00 5.61 22.73
C GLU A 21 22.74 5.02 23.40
N LEU A 22 21.58 5.65 23.19
CA LEU A 22 20.32 5.24 23.82
C LEU A 22 19.90 3.83 23.41
N PHE A 23 20.06 3.49 22.13
CA PHE A 23 19.66 2.19 21.59
C PHE A 23 20.80 1.16 21.56
N LYS A 24 22.01 1.55 21.98
CA LYS A 24 23.23 0.71 21.96
C LYS A 24 23.48 0.09 20.59
N ILE A 25 23.45 0.92 19.56
CA ILE A 25 23.70 0.52 18.17
C ILE A 25 24.93 1.26 17.64
N ASP A 26 25.73 0.59 16.82
CA ASP A 26 26.91 1.20 16.21
C ASP A 26 26.55 2.07 15.00
N SER A 27 25.53 1.64 14.26
CA SER A 27 25.12 2.21 12.97
C SER A 27 23.61 2.12 12.78
N ILE A 28 23.00 3.24 12.38
CA ILE A 28 21.58 3.32 12.03
C ILE A 28 21.33 2.54 10.75
N SER A 29 22.22 2.63 9.75
CA SER A 29 22.08 1.87 8.50
C SER A 29 22.09 0.36 8.75
N SER A 30 23.03 -0.13 9.57
CA SER A 30 23.11 -1.56 9.94
C SER A 30 21.85 -2.03 10.68
N LEU A 31 21.27 -1.17 11.54
CA LEU A 31 20.01 -1.46 12.20
C LEU A 31 18.86 -1.62 11.18
N LEU A 32 18.73 -0.69 10.23
CA LEU A 32 17.69 -0.73 9.20
C LEU A 32 17.82 -1.92 8.26
N GLU A 33 19.05 -2.34 7.95
CA GLU A 33 19.33 -3.58 7.22
C GLU A 33 18.90 -4.81 8.01
N SER A 34 19.24 -4.88 9.30
CA SER A 34 18.84 -6.00 10.17
C SER A 34 17.31 -6.14 10.26
N PHE A 35 16.60 -5.02 10.21
CA PHE A 35 15.14 -4.97 10.16
C PHE A 35 14.55 -5.22 8.78
N LYS A 36 15.37 -5.48 7.76
CA LYS A 36 14.94 -5.69 6.38
C LYS A 36 13.99 -4.59 5.91
N ILE A 37 14.30 -3.32 6.22
CA ILE A 37 13.44 -2.18 5.87
C ILE A 37 13.31 -2.04 4.34
N LYS A 38 14.30 -2.52 3.60
CA LYS A 38 14.31 -2.55 2.13
C LYS A 38 13.17 -3.35 1.53
N ASP A 39 12.70 -4.39 2.22
CA ASP A 39 11.55 -5.19 1.77
C ASP A 39 10.28 -4.34 1.66
N LEU A 40 10.15 -3.26 2.44
CA LEU A 40 8.99 -2.36 2.41
C LEU A 40 8.88 -1.58 1.09
N TYR A 41 9.98 -1.46 0.36
CA TYR A 41 10.09 -0.68 -0.87
C TYR A 41 10.22 -1.56 -2.11
N LYS A 42 10.18 -2.89 -1.95
CA LYS A 42 10.44 -3.85 -3.03
C LYS A 42 9.47 -3.69 -4.20
N ASP A 43 8.20 -3.43 -3.90
CA ASP A 43 7.16 -3.15 -4.89
C ASP A 43 7.39 -1.84 -5.65
N GLU A 44 8.28 -0.97 -5.20
CA GLU A 44 8.61 0.28 -5.88
C GLU A 44 9.84 0.16 -6.79
N PHE A 45 10.62 -0.91 -6.64
CA PHE A 45 11.82 -1.11 -7.46
C PHE A 45 11.47 -1.42 -8.91
N GLU A 46 12.37 -1.01 -9.79
CA GLU A 46 12.30 -1.16 -11.25
C GLU A 46 11.10 -0.46 -11.93
N LYS A 47 10.32 0.31 -11.18
CA LYS A 47 9.23 1.15 -11.69
C LYS A 47 9.71 2.57 -11.99
N ASP A 48 9.08 3.18 -12.99
CA ASP A 48 9.37 4.54 -13.41
C ASP A 48 8.52 5.53 -12.61
N TYR A 49 9.15 6.60 -12.16
CA TYR A 49 8.51 7.65 -11.37
C TYR A 49 8.91 9.01 -11.88
N VAL A 50 7.98 9.95 -11.74
CA VAL A 50 8.33 11.37 -11.72
C VAL A 50 8.45 11.79 -10.25
N PHE A 51 9.62 12.29 -9.92
CA PHE A 51 9.95 12.86 -8.62
C PHE A 51 9.77 14.37 -8.69
N ARG A 52 9.09 14.95 -7.71
CA ARG A 52 8.95 16.39 -7.54
C ARG A 52 9.57 16.77 -6.22
N ASN A 53 10.60 17.61 -6.28
CA ASN A 53 11.19 18.21 -5.09
C ASN A 53 10.16 19.14 -4.45
N ILE A 54 9.87 18.93 -3.17
CA ILE A 54 8.80 19.64 -2.47
C ILE A 54 9.18 21.08 -2.07
N ILE A 55 10.46 21.44 -2.15
CA ILE A 55 10.98 22.75 -1.77
C ILE A 55 11.05 23.67 -2.98
N ASN A 56 11.66 23.20 -4.08
CA ASN A 56 11.94 24.04 -5.25
C ASN A 56 11.13 23.66 -6.50
N ASP A 57 10.23 22.68 -6.41
CA ASP A 57 9.40 22.20 -7.53
C ASP A 57 10.19 21.64 -8.72
N ASP A 58 11.45 21.27 -8.53
CA ASP A 58 12.26 20.58 -9.54
C ASP A 58 11.73 19.16 -9.80
N TYR A 59 11.57 18.81 -11.07
CA TYR A 59 11.08 17.52 -11.52
C TYR A 59 12.20 16.65 -12.09
N LYS A 60 12.26 15.40 -11.64
CA LYS A 60 13.13 14.37 -12.19
C LYS A 60 12.29 13.19 -12.68
N PHE A 61 12.70 12.57 -13.76
CA PHE A 61 12.06 11.37 -14.28
C PHE A 61 13.07 10.22 -14.22
N GLY A 62 12.77 9.22 -13.40
CA GLY A 62 13.73 8.17 -13.12
C GLY A 62 13.09 6.89 -12.63
N LYS A 63 13.86 5.81 -12.72
CA LYS A 63 13.49 4.48 -12.23
C LYS A 63 14.15 4.23 -10.88
N ILE A 64 13.39 3.79 -9.88
CA ILE A 64 14.00 3.41 -8.59
C ILE A 64 14.73 2.08 -8.79
N LYS A 65 16.04 2.09 -8.62
CA LYS A 65 16.89 0.89 -8.67
C LYS A 65 17.10 0.30 -7.29
N ASP A 66 17.24 1.17 -6.31
CA ASP A 66 17.47 0.75 -4.94
C ASP A 66 17.12 1.85 -3.93
N ILE A 67 17.14 1.51 -2.65
CA ILE A 67 17.35 2.43 -1.54
C ILE A 67 18.71 2.17 -0.90
N GLU A 68 19.37 3.25 -0.49
CA GLU A 68 20.62 3.20 0.26
C GLU A 68 20.37 3.78 1.65
N PHE A 69 20.68 3.00 2.69
CA PHE A 69 20.57 3.46 4.06
C PHE A 69 21.76 4.35 4.43
N ILE A 70 21.45 5.47 5.06
CA ILE A 70 22.43 6.46 5.50
C ILE A 70 22.45 6.43 7.03
N ASP A 71 23.64 6.60 7.61
CA ASP A 71 23.82 6.72 9.04
C ASP A 71 23.44 8.13 9.56
N ASP A 72 22.23 8.57 9.23
CA ASP A 72 21.63 9.82 9.69
C ASP A 72 20.19 9.55 10.16
N LEU A 73 19.90 9.79 11.44
CA LEU A 73 18.56 9.62 12.03
C LEU A 73 17.53 10.52 11.34
N SER A 74 17.94 11.71 10.91
CA SER A 74 17.05 12.70 10.30
C SER A 74 16.76 12.41 8.83
N GLU A 75 17.64 11.68 8.15
CA GLU A 75 17.51 11.25 6.75
C GLU A 75 18.14 9.87 6.61
N SER A 76 17.40 8.85 7.00
CA SER A 76 17.96 7.51 7.18
C SER A 76 18.10 6.71 5.89
N PHE A 77 17.60 7.22 4.76
CA PHE A 77 17.81 6.62 3.46
C PHE A 77 17.66 7.61 2.30
N GLN A 78 18.23 7.23 1.17
CA GLN A 78 18.07 7.89 -0.13
C GLN A 78 17.65 6.89 -1.20
N TYR A 79 16.91 7.36 -2.21
CA TYR A 79 16.63 6.55 -3.39
C TYR A 79 17.83 6.60 -4.33
N LYS A 80 18.26 5.43 -4.79
CA LYS A 80 19.14 5.28 -5.94
C LYS A 80 18.26 5.19 -7.19
N ILE A 81 18.25 6.24 -7.98
CA ILE A 81 17.42 6.34 -9.18
C ILE A 81 18.29 6.27 -10.44
N LEU A 82 17.83 5.59 -11.48
CA LEU A 82 18.34 5.71 -12.83
C LEU A 82 17.54 6.83 -13.52
N ASN A 83 18.16 7.97 -13.77
CA ASN A 83 17.52 9.06 -14.50
C ASN A 83 17.32 8.64 -15.97
N LEU A 84 16.07 8.64 -16.41
CA LEU A 84 15.67 8.09 -17.71
C LEU A 84 15.91 9.07 -18.87
N LYS A 85 16.35 10.31 -18.60
CA LYS A 85 16.73 11.28 -19.64
C LYS A 85 18.18 11.17 -20.06
N ASN A 86 19.08 10.95 -19.10
CA ASN A 86 20.54 10.90 -19.32
C ASN A 86 21.15 9.52 -19.04
N ASN A 87 20.36 8.55 -18.54
CA ASN A 87 20.81 7.22 -18.11
C ASN A 87 21.87 7.21 -17.00
N GLU A 88 21.93 8.27 -16.19
CA GLU A 88 22.86 8.35 -15.06
C GLU A 88 22.19 7.90 -13.76
N ILE A 89 22.99 7.35 -12.85
CA ILE A 89 22.52 7.03 -11.49
C ILE A 89 22.61 8.29 -10.64
N GLU A 90 21.51 8.65 -10.00
CA GLU A 90 21.43 9.74 -9.05
C GLU A 90 20.95 9.23 -7.69
N TYR A 91 21.41 9.90 -6.64
CA TYR A 91 20.94 9.66 -5.28
C TYR A 91 20.09 10.84 -4.84
N ILE A 92 18.83 10.58 -4.51
CA ILE A 92 17.90 11.63 -4.07
C ILE A 92 17.39 11.34 -2.66
N LYS A 93 17.38 12.38 -1.82
CA LYS A 93 16.89 12.30 -0.45
C LYS A 93 15.39 12.04 -0.45
N SER A 94 14.98 11.01 0.27
CA SER A 94 13.59 10.57 0.27
C SER A 94 12.65 11.64 0.85
N SER A 95 13.11 12.40 1.85
CA SER A 95 12.29 13.43 2.51
C SER A 95 12.01 14.65 1.63
N LEU A 96 12.87 14.94 0.65
CA LEU A 96 12.78 16.13 -0.19
C LEU A 96 11.93 15.92 -1.45
N TYR A 97 11.59 14.67 -1.77
CA TYR A 97 10.93 14.34 -3.01
C TYR A 97 9.60 13.62 -2.76
N SER A 98 8.53 14.19 -3.29
CA SER A 98 7.32 13.43 -3.58
C SER A 98 7.51 12.67 -4.89
N LYS A 99 6.83 11.53 -5.06
CA LYS A 99 6.90 10.74 -6.29
C LYS A 99 5.54 10.22 -6.69
N PHE A 100 5.36 10.02 -7.99
CA PHE A 100 4.19 9.35 -8.54
C PHE A 100 4.62 8.44 -9.68
N GLU A 101 4.06 7.22 -9.70
CA GLU A 101 4.38 6.21 -10.69
C GLU A 101 3.87 6.64 -12.07
N VAL A 102 4.69 6.42 -13.09
CA VAL A 102 4.36 6.68 -14.49
C VAL A 102 4.80 5.50 -15.32
N ASN A 103 4.08 5.16 -16.38
CA ASN A 103 4.42 4.03 -17.24
C ASN A 103 4.43 4.51 -18.70
N LEU A 104 5.62 4.67 -19.27
CA LEU A 104 5.77 5.01 -20.68
C LEU A 104 5.31 3.85 -21.57
N GLY A 105 4.73 4.18 -22.72
CA GLY A 105 4.15 3.22 -23.66
C GLY A 105 2.76 2.72 -23.28
N ASN A 106 2.30 3.02 -22.06
CA ASN A 106 1.06 2.46 -21.53
C ASN A 106 -0.17 3.33 -21.81
N LEU A 107 -1.34 2.69 -21.69
CA LEU A 107 -2.65 3.29 -21.94
C LEU A 107 -3.23 3.96 -20.70
N TYR A 108 -3.73 5.20 -20.88
CA TYR A 108 -4.36 6.02 -19.85
C TYR A 108 -5.74 6.50 -20.31
N PHE A 109 -6.73 6.41 -19.41
CA PHE A 109 -8.08 6.96 -19.63
C PHE A 109 -8.33 8.14 -18.70
N PHE A 110 -8.37 9.34 -19.26
CA PHE A 110 -8.91 10.53 -18.60
C PHE A 110 -10.44 10.52 -18.71
N ASP A 111 -11.14 11.17 -17.77
CA ASP A 111 -12.59 11.12 -17.52
C ASP A 111 -13.49 11.06 -18.78
N LYS A 112 -13.61 9.85 -19.37
CA LYS A 112 -14.40 9.49 -20.57
C LYS A 112 -13.76 9.77 -21.94
N GLU A 113 -12.47 10.11 -22.00
CA GLU A 113 -11.74 10.33 -23.26
C GLU A 113 -11.34 9.00 -23.94
N ILE A 114 -11.07 9.09 -25.25
CA ILE A 114 -10.37 8.06 -26.02
C ILE A 114 -9.05 7.72 -25.30
N PRO A 115 -8.62 6.45 -25.24
CA PRO A 115 -7.38 6.09 -24.56
C PRO A 115 -6.19 6.84 -25.15
N LEU A 116 -5.35 7.34 -24.26
CA LEU A 116 -4.13 8.04 -24.59
C LEU A 116 -2.93 7.20 -24.20
N ILE A 117 -1.99 7.02 -25.13
CA ILE A 117 -0.74 6.31 -24.87
C ILE A 117 0.30 7.33 -24.44
N LEU A 118 0.83 7.21 -23.22
CA LEU A 118 1.91 8.09 -22.78
C LEU A 118 3.18 7.73 -23.54
N LYS A 119 3.75 8.66 -24.31
CA LYS A 119 4.98 8.42 -25.07
C LYS A 119 6.21 9.04 -24.46
N ASN A 120 6.07 10.22 -23.87
CA ASN A 120 7.22 10.94 -23.32
C ASN A 120 6.82 11.86 -22.17
N ILE A 121 7.80 12.25 -21.37
CA ILE A 121 7.69 13.28 -20.34
C ILE A 121 8.79 14.29 -20.60
N GLU A 122 8.40 15.50 -20.98
CA GLU A 122 9.31 16.58 -21.33
C GLU A 122 9.27 17.63 -20.23
N PHE A 123 10.43 18.00 -19.70
CA PHE A 123 10.55 19.10 -18.74
C PHE A 123 11.12 20.33 -19.45
N ASN A 124 10.79 21.52 -18.94
CA ASN A 124 11.42 22.76 -19.35
C ASN A 124 12.93 22.77 -18.96
N LYS A 125 13.68 23.78 -19.41
CA LYS A 125 15.13 23.87 -19.15
C LYS A 125 15.50 23.81 -17.67
N ASP A 126 14.71 24.47 -16.84
CA ASP A 126 14.96 24.54 -15.39
C ASP A 126 14.34 23.36 -14.62
N SER A 127 13.72 22.41 -15.34
CA SER A 127 13.02 21.24 -14.81
C SER A 127 11.92 21.53 -13.77
N THR A 128 11.48 22.78 -13.65
CA THR A 128 10.40 23.21 -12.73
C THR A 128 9.00 23.06 -13.32
N ASP A 129 8.86 22.75 -14.60
CA ASP A 129 7.58 22.49 -15.28
C ASP A 129 7.77 21.52 -16.45
N GLY A 130 6.68 21.04 -17.03
CA GLY A 130 6.75 20.13 -18.16
C GLY A 130 5.41 19.67 -18.67
N ASN A 131 5.46 18.80 -19.68
CA ASN A 131 4.31 18.18 -20.29
C ASN A 131 4.47 16.66 -20.36
N TYR A 132 3.39 15.96 -20.06
CA TYR A 132 3.16 14.62 -20.57
C TYR A 132 2.83 14.72 -22.06
N THR A 133 3.55 13.95 -22.87
CA THR A 133 3.26 13.79 -24.30
C THR A 133 2.52 12.47 -24.50
N PHE A 134 1.25 12.57 -24.89
CA PHE A 134 0.41 11.44 -25.23
C PHE A 134 0.21 11.31 -26.74
N LEU A 135 -0.09 10.10 -27.19
CA LEU A 135 -0.66 9.85 -28.52
C LEU A 135 -2.10 9.36 -28.40
N LYS A 136 -2.97 10.00 -29.17
CA LYS A 136 -4.35 9.58 -29.41
C LYS A 136 -4.38 8.81 -30.73
N ASN A 137 -4.96 7.61 -30.72
CA ASN A 137 -5.06 6.72 -31.89
C ASN A 137 -3.72 6.50 -32.62
N ASN A 138 -2.60 6.49 -31.87
CA ASN A 138 -1.22 6.38 -32.40
C ASN A 138 -0.78 7.45 -33.40
N LYS A 139 -1.51 8.57 -33.55
CA LYS A 139 -1.21 9.59 -34.57
C LYS A 139 -1.17 11.01 -34.01
N GLU A 140 -2.19 11.41 -33.25
CA GLU A 140 -2.35 12.79 -32.80
C GLU A 140 -1.63 13.00 -31.45
N LYS A 141 -0.70 13.96 -31.41
CA LYS A 141 0.03 14.33 -30.18
C LYS A 141 -0.87 15.19 -29.29
N VAL A 142 -1.08 14.73 -28.06
CA VAL A 142 -1.83 15.46 -27.02
C VAL A 142 -0.88 15.81 -25.89
N LEU A 143 -0.73 17.10 -25.59
CA LEU A 143 0.08 17.59 -24.49
C LEU A 143 -0.78 17.87 -23.27
N LYS A 144 -0.37 17.35 -22.10
CA LYS A 144 -1.00 17.69 -20.81
C LYS A 144 0.07 18.15 -19.83
N SER A 145 -0.12 19.30 -19.18
CA SER A 145 0.84 19.88 -18.22
C SER A 145 1.01 19.00 -16.99
N ILE A 146 2.25 18.82 -16.53
CA ILE A 146 2.58 17.98 -15.37
C ILE A 146 1.99 18.55 -14.09
N LYS A 147 2.06 19.87 -13.89
CA LYS A 147 1.51 20.55 -12.70
C LYS A 147 -0.01 20.46 -12.58
N LYS A 148 -0.71 20.48 -13.72
CA LYS A 148 -2.18 20.52 -13.77
C LYS A 148 -2.83 19.15 -13.93
N THR A 149 -2.06 18.14 -14.32
CA THR A 149 -2.61 16.84 -14.70
C THR A 149 -2.27 15.79 -13.67
N LYS A 150 -3.29 15.32 -12.96
CA LYS A 150 -3.19 14.10 -12.17
C LYS A 150 -3.31 12.90 -13.10
N LEU A 151 -2.24 12.11 -13.25
CA LEU A 151 -2.27 10.91 -14.05
C LEU A 151 -3.23 9.88 -13.44
N PRO A 152 -4.20 9.35 -14.21
CA PRO A 152 -5.00 8.21 -13.77
C PRO A 152 -4.12 6.96 -13.76
N LEU A 153 -4.63 5.88 -13.13
CA LEU A 153 -3.97 4.58 -13.21
C LEU A 153 -3.92 4.11 -14.66
N SER A 154 -2.77 3.55 -15.04
CA SER A 154 -2.62 2.88 -16.33
C SER A 154 -3.56 1.67 -16.41
N ILE A 155 -4.11 1.41 -17.58
CA ILE A 155 -4.86 0.17 -17.85
C ILE A 155 -3.97 -1.06 -17.79
N ASP A 156 -2.69 -0.91 -18.13
CA ASP A 156 -1.77 -2.05 -18.11
C ASP A 156 -1.53 -2.54 -16.68
N LEU A 157 -1.65 -1.66 -15.67
CA LEU A 157 -1.73 -2.06 -14.26
C LEU A 157 -2.88 -3.06 -14.04
N ILE A 158 -4.04 -2.82 -14.63
CA ILE A 158 -5.22 -3.68 -14.48
C ILE A 158 -4.98 -5.03 -15.15
N LYS A 159 -4.29 -5.04 -16.30
CA LYS A 159 -3.88 -6.31 -16.94
C LYS A 159 -2.97 -7.15 -16.04
N THR A 160 -2.15 -6.53 -15.18
CA THR A 160 -1.33 -7.27 -14.21
C THR A 160 -2.13 -8.01 -13.14
N PHE A 161 -3.45 -7.78 -13.03
CA PHE A 161 -4.29 -8.50 -12.08
C PHE A 161 -4.52 -9.93 -12.50
N LYS A 162 -4.37 -10.25 -13.80
CA LYS A 162 -4.58 -11.60 -14.31
C LYS A 162 -3.68 -12.61 -13.57
N GLY A 163 -4.29 -13.67 -13.04
CA GLY A 163 -3.64 -14.70 -12.24
C GLY A 163 -3.29 -14.28 -10.81
N LYS A 164 -3.75 -13.11 -10.35
CA LYS A 164 -3.52 -12.63 -8.98
C LYS A 164 -4.81 -12.60 -8.17
N ASP A 165 -4.64 -12.70 -6.85
CA ASP A 165 -5.72 -12.43 -5.91
C ASP A 165 -6.07 -10.93 -5.93
N VAL A 166 -7.37 -10.66 -5.95
CA VAL A 166 -7.95 -9.32 -5.86
C VAL A 166 -8.98 -9.28 -4.73
N PHE A 167 -9.04 -8.13 -4.06
CA PHE A 167 -9.89 -7.94 -2.90
C PHE A 167 -11.08 -7.06 -3.27
N LEU A 168 -12.23 -7.70 -3.50
CA LEU A 168 -13.45 -7.00 -3.85
C LEU A 168 -14.27 -6.67 -2.61
N LYS A 169 -14.47 -5.37 -2.35
CA LYS A 169 -15.38 -4.91 -1.31
C LYS A 169 -16.77 -4.66 -1.89
N SER A 170 -17.75 -5.44 -1.44
CA SER A 170 -19.16 -5.32 -1.84
C SER A 170 -20.08 -5.48 -0.64
N LYS A 171 -21.10 -4.63 -0.51
CA LYS A 171 -22.05 -4.61 0.63
C LYS A 171 -21.34 -4.61 2.01
N GLY A 172 -20.15 -4.00 2.06
CA GLY A 172 -19.31 -3.91 3.26
C GLY A 172 -18.63 -5.21 3.67
N GLU A 173 -18.58 -6.22 2.83
CA GLU A 173 -17.76 -7.44 3.00
C GLU A 173 -16.58 -7.38 2.03
N LEU A 174 -15.42 -7.83 2.48
CA LEU A 174 -14.25 -8.00 1.63
C LEU A 174 -14.21 -9.46 1.18
N LYS A 175 -14.18 -9.69 -0.14
CA LYS A 175 -14.07 -11.02 -0.74
C LYS A 175 -12.72 -11.13 -1.42
N ILE A 176 -12.05 -12.27 -1.26
CA ILE A 176 -10.81 -12.59 -1.96
C ILE A 176 -11.19 -13.44 -3.17
N LEU A 177 -10.87 -12.95 -4.35
CA LEU A 177 -11.20 -13.58 -5.63
C LEU A 177 -9.94 -13.63 -6.49
N GLU A 178 -9.81 -14.64 -7.33
CA GLU A 178 -8.77 -14.67 -8.35
C GLU A 178 -9.26 -13.88 -9.57
N CYS A 179 -8.43 -12.97 -10.09
CA CYS A 179 -8.69 -12.37 -11.40
C CYS A 179 -8.21 -13.32 -12.49
N THR A 180 -9.14 -14.06 -13.09
CA THR A 180 -8.85 -15.05 -14.12
C THR A 180 -8.55 -14.43 -15.48
N ASN A 181 -9.20 -13.30 -15.79
CA ASN A 181 -9.02 -12.63 -17.06
C ASN A 181 -9.31 -11.12 -16.97
N VAL A 182 -8.77 -10.38 -17.93
CA VAL A 182 -8.98 -8.93 -18.11
C VAL A 182 -9.27 -8.68 -19.58
N ASP A 183 -10.51 -8.34 -19.90
CA ASP A 183 -10.91 -8.08 -21.27
C ASP A 183 -10.62 -6.64 -21.64
N SER A 184 -9.85 -6.52 -22.73
CA SER A 184 -9.44 -5.23 -23.25
C SER A 184 -10.52 -4.59 -24.11
N SER A 185 -10.64 -3.27 -24.03
CA SER A 185 -11.55 -2.49 -24.87
C SER A 185 -10.90 -1.18 -25.34
N ASN A 186 -11.54 -0.47 -26.26
CA ASN A 186 -11.15 0.91 -26.61
C ASN A 186 -11.87 1.94 -25.74
N ASN A 187 -12.76 1.51 -24.85
CA ASN A 187 -13.52 2.36 -23.95
C ASN A 187 -13.39 1.86 -22.51
N LYS A 188 -13.00 2.75 -21.58
CA LYS A 188 -12.88 2.45 -20.13
C LYS A 188 -14.10 1.74 -19.55
N TYR A 189 -15.31 2.11 -19.98
CA TYR A 189 -16.55 1.51 -19.46
C TYR A 189 -16.76 0.06 -19.90
N ASN A 190 -16.15 -0.34 -21.02
CA ASN A 190 -16.28 -1.67 -21.60
C ASN A 190 -15.07 -2.57 -21.30
N TYR A 191 -14.01 -2.03 -20.68
CA TYR A 191 -13.01 -2.89 -20.05
C TYR A 191 -13.70 -3.65 -18.92
N SER A 192 -13.39 -4.94 -18.82
CA SER A 192 -13.95 -5.77 -17.75
C SER A 192 -12.93 -6.72 -17.19
N ILE A 193 -13.17 -7.15 -15.96
CA ILE A 193 -12.38 -8.17 -15.27
C ILE A 193 -13.28 -9.35 -14.94
N GLU A 194 -12.71 -10.54 -15.03
CA GLU A 194 -13.39 -11.79 -14.72
C GLU A 194 -12.82 -12.36 -13.43
N LEU A 195 -13.67 -12.43 -12.40
CA LEU A 195 -13.28 -12.82 -11.06
C LEU A 195 -13.89 -14.16 -10.69
N MET A 196 -13.08 -15.02 -10.08
CA MET A 196 -13.48 -16.35 -9.63
C MET A 196 -13.23 -16.51 -8.13
N LYS A 197 -14.11 -17.21 -7.42
CA LYS A 197 -13.86 -17.54 -6.00
C LYS A 197 -12.76 -18.59 -5.92
N ASN A 198 -11.73 -18.31 -5.11
CA ASN A 198 -10.55 -19.19 -5.03
C ASN A 198 -10.74 -20.43 -4.13
N HIS A 199 -11.91 -20.61 -3.49
CA HIS A 199 -12.16 -21.76 -2.61
C HIS A 199 -13.63 -22.19 -2.54
N SER A 200 -14.07 -23.00 -3.50
CA SER A 200 -15.16 -23.93 -3.25
C SER A 200 -14.82 -25.27 -3.89
N ASN A 201 -14.72 -26.31 -3.05
CA ASN A 201 -14.74 -27.71 -3.47
C ASN A 201 -16.09 -28.12 -4.11
N ASP A 202 -16.99 -27.16 -4.31
CA ASP A 202 -18.30 -27.34 -4.93
C ASP A 202 -18.27 -27.00 -6.42
N LYS A 203 -18.99 -27.83 -7.18
CA LYS A 203 -18.92 -28.08 -8.63
C LYS A 203 -19.34 -26.94 -9.56
N GLU A 204 -19.40 -25.69 -9.11
CA GLU A 204 -19.66 -24.54 -10.00
C GLU A 204 -18.72 -23.38 -9.69
N LYS A 205 -17.71 -23.19 -10.56
CA LYS A 205 -16.87 -22.01 -10.58
C LYS A 205 -17.72 -20.82 -11.06
N GLU A 206 -18.40 -20.15 -10.15
CA GLU A 206 -19.09 -18.89 -10.47
C GLU A 206 -18.06 -17.82 -10.87
N THR A 207 -17.95 -17.57 -12.16
CA THR A 207 -17.18 -16.44 -12.69
C THR A 207 -18.07 -15.20 -12.71
N THR A 208 -17.63 -14.12 -12.07
CA THR A 208 -18.32 -12.82 -12.10
C THR A 208 -17.55 -11.87 -13.01
N LYS A 209 -18.20 -11.37 -14.05
CA LYS A 209 -17.66 -10.34 -14.93
C LYS A 209 -18.08 -8.96 -14.45
N LEU A 210 -17.11 -8.05 -14.29
CA LEU A 210 -17.34 -6.69 -13.80
C LEU A 210 -16.69 -5.66 -14.73
N ASN A 211 -17.45 -4.65 -15.13
CA ASN A 211 -16.94 -3.53 -15.93
C ASN A 211 -16.15 -2.55 -15.07
N LEU A 212 -15.00 -2.08 -15.56
CA LEU A 212 -14.14 -1.13 -14.85
C LEU A 212 -14.85 0.21 -14.58
N GLY A 213 -15.79 0.60 -15.44
CA GLY A 213 -16.60 1.81 -15.25
C GLY A 213 -17.40 1.81 -13.95
N ASP A 214 -17.74 0.63 -13.43
CA ASP A 214 -18.54 0.46 -12.21
C ASP A 214 -17.68 0.25 -10.95
N LEU A 215 -16.35 0.32 -11.11
CA LEU A 215 -15.38 -0.08 -10.11
C LEU A 215 -14.49 1.09 -9.73
N ILE A 216 -14.26 1.23 -8.43
CA ILE A 216 -13.21 2.09 -7.90
C ILE A 216 -12.02 1.20 -7.58
N ILE A 217 -10.89 1.43 -8.25
CA ILE A 217 -9.68 0.63 -8.07
C ILE A 217 -8.72 1.39 -7.18
N ARG A 218 -8.28 0.75 -6.11
CA ARG A 218 -7.29 1.28 -5.16
C ARG A 218 -6.14 0.29 -5.09
N PRO A 219 -5.08 0.51 -5.87
CA PRO A 219 -3.92 -0.35 -5.80
C PRO A 219 -3.18 -0.11 -4.47
N TYR A 220 -2.70 -1.19 -3.87
CA TYR A 220 -1.79 -1.22 -2.73
C TYR A 220 -2.37 -0.83 -1.36
N ASN A 221 -3.70 -0.66 -1.21
CA ASN A 221 -4.28 -0.18 0.06
C ASN A 221 -5.60 -0.86 0.40
N ILE A 222 -5.55 -2.09 0.88
CA ILE A 222 -6.72 -2.85 1.30
C ILE A 222 -7.10 -2.45 2.73
N HIS A 223 -8.39 -2.17 2.97
CA HIS A 223 -8.89 -1.83 4.32
C HIS A 223 -10.15 -2.63 4.69
N SER A 224 -10.05 -3.43 5.74
CA SER A 224 -11.15 -4.20 6.31
C SER A 224 -11.36 -3.90 7.79
N SER A 225 -12.61 -3.63 8.17
CA SER A 225 -12.99 -3.41 9.56
C SER A 225 -13.44 -4.71 10.20
N ILE A 226 -12.96 -5.04 11.40
CA ILE A 226 -13.43 -6.22 12.14
C ILE A 226 -14.66 -5.84 12.96
N GLY A 227 -15.84 -6.25 12.49
CA GLY A 227 -17.15 -5.90 13.03
C GLY A 227 -17.63 -6.84 14.14
N LYS A 228 -18.84 -6.57 14.67
CA LYS A 228 -19.51 -7.49 15.60
C LYS A 228 -20.36 -8.49 14.80
N SER A 229 -19.95 -9.75 14.84
CA SER A 229 -20.71 -10.99 14.60
C SER A 229 -21.13 -11.43 13.18
N SER A 230 -21.63 -10.59 12.26
CA SER A 230 -22.20 -11.12 11.00
C SER A 230 -21.20 -11.42 9.88
N LYS A 231 -19.95 -10.95 9.99
CA LYS A 231 -18.94 -10.99 8.91
C LYS A 231 -17.66 -11.77 9.26
N ILE A 232 -17.71 -12.59 10.31
CA ILE A 232 -16.58 -13.38 10.82
C ILE A 232 -15.90 -14.21 9.73
N LYS A 233 -16.70 -14.84 8.85
CA LYS A 233 -16.16 -15.70 7.80
C LYS A 233 -15.22 -14.93 6.86
N SER A 234 -15.67 -13.80 6.32
CA SER A 234 -14.84 -12.92 5.48
C SER A 234 -13.65 -12.29 6.23
N GLU A 235 -13.82 -12.00 7.52
CA GLU A 235 -12.71 -11.49 8.36
C GLU A 235 -11.63 -12.54 8.57
N LEU A 236 -12.01 -13.81 8.76
CA LEU A 236 -11.08 -14.93 8.90
C LEU A 236 -10.44 -15.34 7.58
N GLU A 237 -11.19 -15.34 6.48
CA GLU A 237 -10.62 -15.57 5.14
C GLU A 237 -9.50 -14.56 4.86
N LEU A 238 -9.70 -13.29 5.23
CA LEU A 238 -8.66 -12.27 5.13
C LEU A 238 -7.43 -12.56 5.99
N LEU A 239 -7.63 -12.90 7.27
CA LEU A 239 -6.51 -13.16 8.17
C LEU A 239 -5.74 -14.43 7.76
N ASN A 240 -6.44 -15.49 7.34
CA ASN A 240 -5.82 -16.70 6.79
C ASN A 240 -5.01 -16.39 5.53
N TRP A 241 -5.49 -15.49 4.67
CA TRP A 241 -4.75 -15.07 3.49
C TRP A 241 -3.44 -14.36 3.87
N LEU A 242 -3.45 -13.48 4.88
CA LEU A 242 -2.25 -12.81 5.38
C LEU A 242 -1.24 -13.81 5.99
N GLU A 243 -1.73 -14.80 6.74
CA GLU A 243 -0.93 -15.90 7.30
C GLU A 243 -0.28 -16.74 6.17
N ASN A 244 -1.08 -17.21 5.21
CA ASN A 244 -0.62 -18.07 4.12
C ASN A 244 0.41 -17.37 3.21
N ASN A 245 0.23 -16.06 2.96
CA ASN A 245 1.14 -15.27 2.14
C ASN A 245 2.33 -14.69 2.92
N LYS A 246 2.42 -14.94 4.24
CA LYS A 246 3.47 -14.42 5.12
C LYS A 246 3.66 -12.91 5.00
N THR A 247 2.56 -12.17 4.87
CA THR A 247 2.58 -10.70 4.75
C THR A 247 3.12 -10.11 6.05
N ARG A 248 4.23 -9.35 5.98
CA ARG A 248 4.78 -8.62 7.14
C ARG A 248 3.69 -7.72 7.66
N THR A 249 3.40 -7.67 8.95
CA THR A 249 2.26 -6.94 9.50
C THR A 249 2.69 -6.08 10.69
N TYR A 250 2.24 -4.84 10.70
CA TYR A 250 2.43 -3.86 11.76
C TYR A 250 1.27 -3.96 12.76
N PHE A 251 1.56 -4.05 14.03
CA PHE A 251 0.56 -4.16 15.10
C PHE A 251 0.67 -2.93 15.99
N TYR A 252 -0.39 -2.14 16.03
CA TYR A 252 -0.43 -0.96 16.89
C TYR A 252 -0.92 -1.37 18.28
N LEU A 253 -0.08 -1.12 19.28
CA LEU A 253 -0.22 -1.62 20.65
C LEU A 253 0.10 -0.50 21.62
N LYS A 254 -0.93 0.23 22.06
CA LYS A 254 -0.82 1.43 22.88
C LYS A 254 0.04 1.30 24.16
N LYS A 255 1.21 1.96 24.21
CA LYS A 255 1.75 2.61 25.42
C LYS A 255 2.58 3.84 25.01
N PRO A 256 2.53 4.95 25.78
CA PRO A 256 2.82 6.33 25.34
C PRO A 256 4.20 6.60 24.72
N VAL A 257 5.12 5.65 24.69
CA VAL A 257 6.47 5.83 24.17
C VAL A 257 6.94 4.69 23.23
N ASN A 258 6.17 3.61 23.03
CA ASN A 258 6.50 2.53 22.09
C ASN A 258 5.20 1.91 21.53
N ASN A 259 4.81 2.25 20.29
CA ASN A 259 3.42 2.09 19.81
C ASN A 259 3.25 1.19 18.58
N ILE A 260 4.31 0.58 18.06
CA ILE A 260 4.27 -0.26 16.85
C ILE A 260 5.09 -1.52 17.11
N GLU A 261 4.45 -2.68 17.05
CA GLU A 261 5.12 -3.97 17.02
C GLU A 261 5.08 -4.48 15.58
N ILE A 262 6.24 -4.57 14.94
CA ILE A 262 6.36 -5.05 13.56
C ILE A 262 6.61 -6.55 13.64
N GLY A 263 5.89 -7.36 12.86
CA GLY A 263 6.01 -8.81 12.90
C GLY A 263 5.35 -9.52 11.75
N TYR A 264 5.11 -10.81 11.89
CA TYR A 264 4.33 -11.63 10.98
C TYR A 264 3.18 -12.30 11.74
N LEU A 265 2.03 -12.42 11.08
CA LEU A 265 0.95 -13.27 11.60
C LEU A 265 1.36 -14.73 11.38
N GLN A 266 1.69 -15.43 12.45
CA GLN A 266 2.21 -16.79 12.37
C GLN A 266 1.09 -17.84 12.38
N LYS A 267 0.06 -17.61 13.20
CA LYS A 267 -0.98 -18.60 13.41
C LYS A 267 -2.29 -17.97 13.87
N ILE A 268 -3.40 -18.49 13.35
CA ILE A 268 -4.73 -18.19 13.86
C ILE A 268 -5.24 -19.40 14.64
N THR A 269 -5.37 -19.26 15.96
CA THR A 269 -5.86 -20.34 16.82
C THR A 269 -7.34 -20.12 17.16
N LYS A 270 -8.15 -21.16 16.94
CA LYS A 270 -9.54 -21.23 17.40
C LYS A 270 -9.59 -22.12 18.62
N LYS A 271 -10.00 -21.60 19.78
CA LYS A 271 -10.25 -22.43 20.96
C LYS A 271 -11.53 -23.23 20.72
N SER A 272 -11.42 -24.56 20.64
CA SER A 272 -12.55 -25.47 20.65
C SER A 272 -13.00 -25.73 22.09
N PHE A 273 -14.31 -25.73 22.34
CA PHE A 273 -14.90 -26.29 23.55
C PHE A 273 -15.82 -27.46 23.17
N ASN A 274 -16.02 -28.37 24.13
CA ASN A 274 -16.90 -29.53 24.03
C ASN A 274 -18.35 -29.14 23.66
N LEU A 275 -18.99 -30.04 22.93
CA LEU A 275 -20.18 -29.90 22.11
C LEU A 275 -21.54 -29.79 22.87
N ASP A 276 -21.58 -29.38 24.13
CA ASP A 276 -22.85 -29.38 24.90
C ASP A 276 -23.55 -28.01 24.99
N ASP A 277 -23.05 -26.98 24.28
CA ASP A 277 -23.59 -25.61 24.36
C ASP A 277 -23.95 -25.05 22.97
N GLU A 278 -24.81 -25.74 22.23
CA GLU A 278 -25.32 -25.31 20.90
C GLU A 278 -26.12 -23.99 20.88
N LYS A 279 -26.24 -23.27 22.01
CA LYS A 279 -26.99 -22.00 22.11
C LYS A 279 -26.15 -20.77 22.47
N LYS A 280 -24.82 -20.79 22.33
CA LYS A 280 -24.01 -19.57 22.51
C LYS A 280 -24.00 -18.70 21.25
N ARG A 281 -24.47 -17.46 21.42
CA ARG A 281 -24.77 -16.46 20.38
C ARG A 281 -23.52 -16.14 19.56
N LEU A 282 -23.68 -15.75 18.29
CA LEU A 282 -22.62 -15.30 17.37
C LEU A 282 -21.63 -14.23 17.93
N LYS A 283 -21.97 -13.57 19.04
CA LYS A 283 -21.06 -12.65 19.76
C LYS A 283 -19.88 -13.37 20.43
N ASP A 284 -20.02 -14.65 20.76
CA ASP A 284 -19.03 -15.41 21.53
C ASP A 284 -17.91 -15.97 20.64
N LYS A 285 -18.18 -16.14 19.32
CA LYS A 285 -17.19 -16.67 18.36
C LYS A 285 -15.94 -15.79 18.21
N HIS A 286 -16.06 -14.46 18.28
CA HIS A 286 -14.91 -13.54 18.25
C HIS A 286 -14.04 -13.64 19.51
N GLU A 287 -14.60 -14.08 20.64
CA GLU A 287 -13.83 -14.25 21.88
C GLU A 287 -12.98 -15.52 21.88
N LEU A 288 -13.33 -16.48 21.02
CA LEU A 288 -12.71 -17.79 20.91
C LEU A 288 -11.54 -17.83 19.92
N ILE A 289 -11.22 -16.72 19.27
CA ILE A 289 -10.19 -16.63 18.23
C ILE A 289 -9.05 -15.75 18.72
N THR A 290 -7.83 -16.30 18.72
CA THR A 290 -6.61 -15.59 19.06
C THR A 290 -5.64 -15.62 17.88
N LEU A 291 -5.06 -14.48 17.56
CA LEU A 291 -3.96 -14.34 16.61
C LEU A 291 -2.65 -14.51 17.37
N THR A 292 -1.77 -15.37 16.88
CA THR A 292 -0.39 -15.50 17.34
C THR A 292 0.52 -14.78 16.36
N ILE A 293 1.30 -13.84 16.88
CA ILE A 293 2.16 -12.95 16.11
C ILE A 293 3.58 -13.17 16.59
N GLU A 294 4.52 -13.24 15.66
CA GLU A 294 5.94 -13.19 15.97
C GLU A 294 6.50 -11.87 15.47
N ASN A 295 7.09 -11.08 16.36
CA ASN A 295 7.65 -9.79 15.98
C ASN A 295 9.03 -9.93 15.29
N ILE A 296 9.55 -8.83 14.75
CA ILE A 296 10.88 -8.78 14.09
C ILE A 296 12.06 -9.11 15.04
N PHE A 297 11.79 -9.27 16.34
CA PHE A 297 12.76 -9.72 17.35
C PHE A 297 12.51 -11.17 17.78
N ASN A 298 11.75 -11.94 16.99
CA ASN A 298 11.35 -13.34 17.25
C ASN A 298 10.61 -13.55 18.59
N LYS A 299 9.95 -12.51 19.11
CA LYS A 299 9.10 -12.64 20.30
C LYS A 299 7.67 -12.92 19.86
N THR A 300 7.07 -13.93 20.49
CA THR A 300 5.69 -14.32 20.21
C THR A 300 4.71 -13.58 21.13
N LYS A 301 3.56 -13.20 20.58
CA LYS A 301 2.48 -12.51 21.28
C LYS A 301 1.11 -12.95 20.80
N GLU A 302 0.18 -13.11 21.73
CA GLU A 302 -1.21 -13.45 21.44
C GLU A 302 -2.13 -12.22 21.49
N ILE A 303 -2.95 -12.02 20.46
CA ILE A 303 -3.95 -10.95 20.37
C ILE A 303 -5.34 -11.55 20.12
N PRO A 304 -6.32 -11.38 21.02
CA PRO A 304 -7.69 -11.81 20.78
C PRO A 304 -8.33 -11.07 19.59
N LEU A 305 -9.00 -11.78 18.68
CA LEU A 305 -9.67 -11.17 17.53
C LEU A 305 -10.68 -10.09 17.94
N LYS A 306 -11.38 -10.29 19.07
CA LYS A 306 -12.33 -9.32 19.61
C LYS A 306 -11.69 -7.97 19.93
N SER A 307 -10.39 -7.90 20.22
CA SER A 307 -9.71 -6.64 20.53
C SER A 307 -9.31 -5.87 19.27
N ILE A 308 -9.38 -6.46 18.07
CA ILE A 308 -9.01 -5.81 16.81
C ILE A 308 -10.18 -5.00 16.25
N ASP A 309 -9.88 -3.79 15.75
CA ASP A 309 -10.82 -2.86 15.13
C ASP A 309 -10.64 -2.75 13.61
N LEU A 310 -9.39 -2.65 13.15
CA LEU A 310 -9.05 -2.44 11.75
C LEU A 310 -7.89 -3.33 11.34
N VAL A 311 -8.01 -3.93 10.17
CA VAL A 311 -6.91 -4.53 9.43
C VAL A 311 -6.76 -3.75 8.13
N SER A 312 -5.56 -3.29 7.82
CA SER A 312 -5.23 -2.67 6.54
C SER A 312 -3.91 -3.15 6.03
N PHE A 313 -3.74 -3.34 4.73
CA PHE A 313 -2.51 -3.91 4.21
C PHE A 313 -2.25 -3.51 2.76
N SER A 314 -0.97 -3.46 2.42
CA SER A 314 -0.38 -3.57 1.09
C SER A 314 0.30 -4.95 0.97
N TYR A 315 0.55 -5.44 -0.24
CA TYR A 315 1.04 -6.79 -0.56
C TYR A 315 2.04 -7.39 0.46
N ASP A 316 3.09 -6.63 0.76
CA ASP A 316 4.16 -7.05 1.66
C ASP A 316 3.95 -6.56 3.10
N THR A 317 3.06 -5.59 3.35
CA THR A 317 2.90 -4.93 4.65
C THR A 317 1.46 -4.78 5.13
N GLY A 318 1.09 -5.37 6.25
CA GLY A 318 -0.20 -5.24 6.93
C GLY A 318 -0.16 -4.31 8.12
N THR A 319 -1.32 -3.99 8.69
CA THR A 319 -1.51 -3.14 9.84
C THR A 319 -2.75 -3.62 10.58
N ILE A 320 -2.60 -3.90 11.87
CA ILE A 320 -3.68 -4.35 12.75
C ILE A 320 -3.78 -3.35 13.91
N GLN A 321 -4.96 -2.76 14.07
CA GLN A 321 -5.28 -1.75 15.09
C GLN A 321 -6.27 -2.29 16.12
N LEU A 322 -6.09 -1.98 17.41
CA LEU A 322 -6.95 -2.45 18.48
C LEU A 322 -8.11 -1.48 18.83
N LYS A 323 -9.21 -2.00 19.37
CA LYS A 323 -10.46 -1.26 19.72
C LYS A 323 -10.29 -0.27 20.87
N SER A 324 -9.37 -0.53 21.80
CA SER A 324 -9.06 0.34 22.95
C SER A 324 -8.43 1.69 22.56
N GLU A 325 -8.24 1.94 21.27
CA GLU A 325 -7.36 2.98 20.72
C GLU A 325 -8.11 4.13 20.03
N LYS A 326 -9.46 4.17 20.06
CA LYS A 326 -10.22 5.26 19.42
C LYS A 326 -10.30 6.52 20.29
N SER A 327 -9.54 7.56 19.91
CA SER A 327 -9.83 8.96 20.30
C SER A 327 -11.20 9.38 19.75
N ILE A 328 -11.88 10.31 20.43
CA ILE A 328 -13.20 10.85 20.04
C ILE A 328 -13.16 11.43 18.60
N LEU A 329 -12.06 12.07 18.21
CA LEU A 329 -11.82 12.58 16.86
C LEU A 329 -11.71 11.45 15.82
N SER A 330 -11.05 10.35 16.17
CA SER A 330 -10.92 9.16 15.33
C SER A 330 -12.27 8.45 15.15
N LYS A 331 -13.14 8.43 16.18
CA LYS A 331 -14.53 7.94 16.06
C LYS A 331 -15.35 8.79 15.09
N LEU A 332 -15.13 10.10 15.07
CA LEU A 332 -15.83 11.03 14.18
C LEU A 332 -15.37 10.88 12.72
N GLY A 333 -14.05 10.89 12.48
CA GLY A 333 -13.47 10.66 11.16
C GLY A 333 -13.85 9.29 10.57
N TYR A 334 -13.88 8.24 11.40
CA TYR A 334 -14.30 6.90 10.97
C TYR A 334 -15.78 6.84 10.61
N ARG A 335 -16.67 7.56 11.33
CA ARG A 335 -18.10 7.66 10.97
C ARG A 335 -18.31 8.37 9.64
N ILE A 336 -17.51 9.39 9.36
CA ILE A 336 -17.52 10.14 8.09
C ILE A 336 -17.01 9.24 6.95
N ILE A 337 -15.87 8.56 7.13
CA ILE A 337 -15.33 7.59 6.17
C ILE A 337 -16.30 6.43 5.90
N LYS A 338 -17.06 5.98 6.92
CA LYS A 338 -18.05 4.91 6.77
C LYS A 338 -19.32 5.35 6.02
N LYS A 339 -19.71 6.63 6.14
CA LYS A 339 -20.83 7.25 5.39
C LYS A 339 -20.47 7.59 3.94
N LEU A 340 -19.21 7.94 3.67
CA LEU A 340 -18.75 8.40 2.34
C LEU A 340 -18.16 7.28 1.46
N ARG A 341 -18.25 6.01 1.87
CA ARG A 341 -17.61 4.91 1.13
C ARG A 341 -18.52 4.35 0.02
N PRO A 342 -18.04 4.31 -1.24
CA PRO A 342 -18.79 3.78 -2.37
C PRO A 342 -19.01 2.26 -2.27
N GLN A 343 -20.08 1.79 -2.93
CA GLN A 343 -20.64 0.44 -2.75
C GLN A 343 -19.81 -0.70 -3.37
N LYS A 344 -18.87 -0.40 -4.27
CA LYS A 344 -17.98 -1.35 -4.96
C LYS A 344 -16.56 -0.78 -5.05
N ILE A 345 -15.57 -1.43 -4.41
CA ILE A 345 -14.16 -1.04 -4.49
C ILE A 345 -13.32 -2.30 -4.67
N ILE A 346 -12.44 -2.31 -5.67
CA ILE A 346 -11.42 -3.34 -5.83
C ILE A 346 -10.13 -2.82 -5.25
N TYR A 347 -9.56 -3.63 -4.39
CA TYR A 347 -8.27 -3.40 -3.81
C TYR A 347 -7.31 -4.47 -4.34
N GLN A 348 -6.12 -4.03 -4.71
CA GLN A 348 -4.99 -4.89 -5.04
C GLN A 348 -3.99 -4.83 -3.90
#